data_AF-A0A2P8QF90-F1
#
_entry.id   AF-A0A2P8QF90-F1
#
_cell.length_a   1.000
_cell.length_b   1.000
_cell.length_c   1.000
_cell.angle_alpha   90.00
_cell.angle_beta   90.00
_cell.angle_gamma   90.00
#
_symmetry.space_group_name_H-M   'P 1'
#
loop_
_entity.id
_entity.type
_entity.pdbx_description
1 polymer ?
#
loop_
_entity_poly.entity_id
_entity_poly.type
_entity_poly.pdbx_seq_one_letter_code
_entity_poly.pdbx_strand_id
1 'polypeptide(L)'
;MTVVTAQTEPAVPPVDQVPGQAAAETGEFWVEPEASVDEVSADGAREETPAAGAHTEPPADEAHAQDPADEAHAQVAGDDADADVTPDDVPAEITRDAQDFGAYVRAGGWAFALKVARSVRPGGETPGETRKVSAKAFAELAGCSPERVMRYYKAWDKAADDGLVPYFEALAPGQDVELPDSDVWHSYYVSRSSASSERGTAITAAAEAEGIRPTKALEVAENPTALRAAILADPSTAKAARAALLDRLQEDPALQTEWARDIARTDDLKKAVATETQAASRIGYVRDIVENGQVKTPAGQTIDASAELRAEAERHLSLIDELDETEDTSEWASEAFDSMKDIVAQTIQADPELRLQERRTKFYSSLQKATKVFEELTFDDADDLDNLYEDDMLQRLEELQEAISSCITTLRKAAPGK
;
A
#
# COMPACT_ATOMS: atom_id res chain seq x y z
N MET A 1 -22.28 -2.29 84.24
CA MET A 1 -23.05 -3.04 83.22
C MET A 1 -23.04 -2.24 81.93
N THR A 2 -22.15 -2.57 80.99
CA THR A 2 -22.38 -2.32 79.56
C THR A 2 -21.43 -3.22 78.75
N VAL A 3 -22.02 -3.93 77.79
CA VAL A 3 -21.42 -4.88 76.82
C VAL A 3 -21.14 -4.06 75.54
N VAL A 4 -20.01 -4.09 74.83
CA VAL A 4 -19.16 -5.17 74.23
C VAL A 4 -19.79 -5.88 73.02
N THR A 5 -19.70 -5.23 71.86
CA THR A 5 -19.71 -5.78 70.48
C THR A 5 -18.96 -4.76 69.61
N ALA A 6 -17.82 -4.98 68.93
CA ALA A 6 -17.18 -6.15 68.30
C ALA A 6 -17.69 -6.49 66.88
N GLN A 7 -17.02 -5.90 65.88
CA GLN A 7 -16.86 -6.34 64.46
C GLN A 7 -15.67 -5.52 63.92
N THR A 8 -14.43 -6.02 63.86
CA THR A 8 -13.84 -7.03 62.96
C THR A 8 -13.45 -6.47 61.58
N GLU A 9 -12.28 -5.82 61.53
CA GLU A 9 -11.45 -5.72 60.32
C GLU A 9 -10.71 -7.05 60.06
N PRO A 10 -10.44 -7.42 58.80
CA PRO A 10 -9.43 -8.42 58.44
C PRO A 10 -8.17 -7.80 57.80
N ALA A 11 -7.04 -8.41 58.19
CA ALA A 11 -5.64 -8.05 57.95
C ALA A 11 -5.10 -7.97 56.49
N VAL A 12 -3.86 -7.48 56.41
CA VAL A 12 -2.96 -7.08 55.29
C VAL A 12 -1.53 -7.53 55.71
N PRO A 13 -0.50 -7.86 54.87
CA PRO A 13 -0.20 -7.58 53.43
C PRO A 13 0.10 -8.94 52.66
N PRO A 14 1.07 -9.18 51.71
CA PRO A 14 2.02 -8.29 50.99
C PRO A 14 2.41 -8.62 49.50
N VAL A 15 3.25 -7.72 48.91
CA VAL A 15 4.12 -7.85 47.70
C VAL A 15 3.36 -7.99 46.35
N ASP A 16 3.52 -7.10 45.36
CA ASP A 16 4.77 -6.84 44.62
C ASP A 16 4.88 -5.43 43.99
N GLN A 17 6.12 -5.01 43.69
CA GLN A 17 6.44 -3.75 42.97
C GLN A 17 7.02 -4.06 41.59
N VAL A 18 6.33 -3.68 40.51
CA VAL A 18 6.95 -3.53 39.17
C VAL A 18 6.35 -2.29 38.48
N PRO A 19 7.16 -1.38 37.90
CA PRO A 19 6.68 -0.15 37.28
C PRO A 19 6.23 -0.35 35.83
N GLY A 20 5.37 0.54 35.33
CA GLY A 20 4.82 0.46 33.97
C GLY A 20 4.10 1.72 33.50
N GLN A 21 4.53 2.91 33.92
CA GLN A 21 4.13 4.15 33.24
C GLN A 21 5.00 4.28 31.99
N ALA A 22 4.43 3.92 30.84
CA ALA A 22 5.03 4.20 29.55
C ALA A 22 5.18 5.72 29.41
N ALA A 23 6.42 6.19 29.42
CA ALA A 23 6.73 7.53 28.96
C ALA A 23 6.36 7.61 27.48
N ALA A 24 5.67 8.67 27.07
CA ALA A 24 5.56 8.97 25.66
C ALA A 24 6.96 9.26 25.14
N GLU A 25 7.46 8.41 24.24
CA GLU A 25 8.71 8.65 23.53
C GLU A 25 8.52 9.86 22.63
N THR A 26 8.88 11.04 23.14
CA THR A 26 8.99 12.26 22.33
C THR A 26 10.14 12.06 21.36
N GLY A 27 9.82 11.66 20.13
CA GLY A 27 10.81 11.33 19.10
C GLY A 27 11.85 12.43 18.95
N GLU A 28 13.12 12.05 19.14
CA GLU A 28 14.26 12.89 18.80
C GLU A 28 14.35 13.00 17.27
N PHE A 29 13.70 14.02 16.70
CA PHE A 29 13.94 14.42 15.31
C PHE A 29 14.30 15.90 15.24
N TRP A 30 15.58 16.17 15.47
CA TRP A 30 16.19 17.47 15.17
C TRP A 30 17.54 17.24 14.51
N VAL A 31 17.52 17.14 13.18
CA VAL A 31 18.73 17.12 12.35
C VAL A 31 18.99 18.54 11.88
N GLU A 32 20.13 19.10 12.25
CA GLU A 32 20.63 20.39 11.80
C GLU A 32 21.20 20.21 10.38
N PRO A 33 20.68 20.87 9.33
CA PRO A 33 21.29 20.79 8.01
C PRO A 33 22.50 21.72 7.94
N GLU A 34 23.67 21.17 7.63
CA GLU A 34 24.86 21.96 7.30
C GLU A 34 24.63 22.76 6.02
N ALA A 35 25.11 24.01 6.01
CA ALA A 35 25.04 24.89 4.86
C ALA A 35 26.37 24.91 4.10
N SER A 36 26.39 24.40 2.87
CA SER A 36 27.45 24.69 1.89
C SER A 36 26.91 24.73 0.46
N VAL A 37 26.84 25.97 -0.03
CA VAL A 37 27.02 26.42 -1.43
C VAL A 37 27.42 25.36 -2.46
N ASP A 38 26.70 25.38 -3.59
CA ASP A 38 27.40 25.64 -4.86
C ASP A 38 26.53 26.49 -5.81
N GLU A 39 27.16 27.47 -6.45
CA GLU A 39 26.51 28.54 -7.22
C GLU A 39 26.90 28.40 -8.70
N VAL A 40 25.99 27.90 -9.54
CA VAL A 40 26.26 27.73 -10.98
C VAL A 40 25.29 28.55 -11.84
N SER A 41 25.83 29.68 -12.29
CA SER A 41 25.35 30.64 -13.28
C SER A 41 24.40 30.10 -14.36
N ALA A 42 23.29 30.82 -14.55
CA ALA A 42 22.53 30.81 -15.80
C ALA A 42 23.09 31.84 -16.80
N ASP A 43 23.26 31.44 -18.07
CA ASP A 43 23.08 32.31 -19.25
C ASP A 43 22.91 31.43 -20.52
N GLY A 44 22.29 31.96 -21.57
CA GLY A 44 22.32 31.35 -22.91
C GLY A 44 20.97 31.04 -23.57
N ALA A 45 20.12 32.06 -23.78
CA ALA A 45 18.89 31.91 -24.57
C ALA A 45 19.14 31.61 -26.06
N ARG A 46 18.20 30.91 -26.72
CA ARG A 46 17.60 31.38 -28.00
C ARG A 46 16.35 30.63 -28.46
N GLU A 47 15.47 31.39 -29.09
CA GLU A 47 14.33 30.94 -29.89
C GLU A 47 14.79 30.21 -31.16
N GLU A 48 14.00 29.27 -31.68
CA GLU A 48 13.70 29.22 -33.12
C GLU A 48 12.45 28.36 -33.40
N THR A 49 11.37 29.01 -33.85
CA THR A 49 10.24 28.37 -34.54
C THR A 49 10.42 28.57 -36.05
N PRO A 50 10.10 27.56 -36.87
CA PRO A 50 9.23 27.89 -38.01
C PRO A 50 8.20 26.83 -38.40
N ALA A 51 6.95 27.31 -38.49
CA ALA A 51 6.04 27.16 -39.65
C ALA A 51 5.79 25.79 -40.32
N ALA A 52 4.55 25.32 -40.10
CA ALA A 52 3.52 25.10 -41.14
C ALA A 52 3.73 24.06 -42.27
N GLY A 53 2.76 23.14 -42.37
CA GLY A 53 2.18 22.74 -43.66
C GLY A 53 1.86 21.25 -43.84
N ALA A 54 0.57 20.91 -43.85
CA ALA A 54 -0.12 20.14 -44.91
C ALA A 54 -1.33 19.36 -44.36
N HIS A 55 -2.50 19.60 -44.97
CA HIS A 55 -3.64 18.69 -44.85
C HIS A 55 -3.38 17.43 -45.69
N THR A 56 -3.65 16.25 -45.13
CA THR A 56 -4.03 15.07 -45.92
C THR A 56 -5.10 14.29 -45.16
N GLU A 57 -6.26 14.15 -45.78
CA GLU A 57 -7.42 13.38 -45.31
C GLU A 57 -7.32 11.95 -45.88
N PRO A 58 -7.26 10.90 -45.04
CA PRO A 58 -7.38 9.52 -45.50
C PRO A 58 -8.85 9.06 -45.51
N PRO A 59 -9.25 8.17 -46.44
CA PRO A 59 -10.65 7.78 -46.61
C PRO A 59 -11.13 6.83 -45.50
N ALA A 60 -12.46 6.79 -45.33
CA ALA A 60 -13.12 5.76 -44.54
C ALA A 60 -12.95 4.38 -45.20
N ASP A 61 -12.59 3.38 -44.39
CA ASP A 61 -12.66 1.97 -44.75
C ASP A 61 -13.23 1.17 -43.57
N GLU A 62 -14.18 0.27 -43.84
CA GLU A 62 -14.96 -0.44 -42.83
C GLU A 62 -14.20 -1.66 -42.30
N ALA A 63 -13.31 -1.44 -41.33
CA ALA A 63 -12.58 -2.52 -40.68
C ALA A 63 -13.49 -3.34 -39.74
N HIS A 64 -13.83 -4.56 -40.15
CA HIS A 64 -14.41 -5.58 -39.27
C HIS A 64 -13.53 -5.80 -38.04
N ALA A 65 -14.08 -5.60 -36.83
CA ALA A 65 -13.42 -5.97 -35.59
C ALA A 65 -13.36 -7.50 -35.45
N GLN A 66 -12.20 -8.07 -35.79
CA GLN A 66 -11.80 -9.40 -35.33
C GLN A 66 -11.13 -9.24 -33.96
N ASP A 67 -11.64 -9.96 -32.96
CA ASP A 67 -11.18 -9.92 -31.58
C ASP A 67 -9.96 -10.84 -31.40
N PRO A 68 -8.73 -10.33 -31.16
CA PRO A 68 -7.50 -11.12 -31.20
C PRO A 68 -7.10 -11.58 -29.79
N ALA A 69 -7.84 -12.53 -29.22
CA ALA A 69 -7.64 -12.95 -27.82
C ALA A 69 -7.91 -14.45 -27.50
N ASP A 70 -7.76 -15.35 -28.47
CA ASP A 70 -7.95 -16.81 -28.25
C ASP A 70 -6.85 -17.70 -28.90
N GLU A 71 -5.62 -17.20 -28.98
CA GLU A 71 -4.42 -17.99 -29.33
C GLU A 71 -3.31 -17.86 -28.27
N ALA A 72 -3.47 -18.51 -27.11
CA ALA A 72 -2.35 -18.89 -26.25
C ALA A 72 -2.69 -20.04 -25.29
N HIS A 73 -1.75 -20.98 -25.15
CA HIS A 73 -1.68 -22.05 -24.13
C HIS A 73 -2.66 -23.23 -24.22
N ALA A 74 -2.27 -24.22 -25.03
CA ALA A 74 -2.60 -25.63 -24.78
C ALA A 74 -1.35 -26.52 -24.89
N GLN A 75 -0.52 -26.53 -23.83
CA GLN A 75 0.46 -27.59 -23.57
C GLN A 75 0.43 -27.98 -22.10
N VAL A 76 -0.42 -28.95 -21.78
CA VAL A 76 -0.28 -29.78 -20.58
C VAL A 76 -0.11 -31.20 -21.06
N ALA A 77 1.07 -31.76 -20.84
CA ALA A 77 1.34 -33.16 -21.12
C ALA A 77 0.71 -34.02 -20.02
N GLY A 78 -0.22 -34.88 -20.41
CA GLY A 78 -0.80 -35.93 -19.58
C GLY A 78 -0.94 -37.17 -20.46
N ASP A 79 -0.07 -38.15 -20.22
CA ASP A 79 0.02 -39.39 -20.98
C ASP A 79 -1.02 -40.38 -20.44
N ASP A 80 -2.13 -40.56 -21.16
CA ASP A 80 -3.05 -41.69 -21.00
C ASP A 80 -3.79 -41.94 -22.32
N ALA A 81 -3.90 -43.22 -22.70
CA ALA A 81 -4.25 -43.63 -24.06
C ALA A 81 -5.76 -43.61 -24.35
N ASP A 82 -6.32 -42.44 -24.70
CA ASP A 82 -7.59 -42.37 -25.44
C ASP A 82 -7.33 -42.81 -26.89
N ALA A 83 -7.90 -43.95 -27.29
CA ALA A 83 -7.76 -44.46 -28.65
C ALA A 83 -8.43 -43.50 -29.65
N ASP A 84 -7.72 -43.24 -30.75
CA ASP A 84 -8.12 -42.36 -31.86
C ASP A 84 -9.47 -42.79 -32.47
N VAL A 85 -10.57 -42.22 -31.95
CA VAL A 85 -11.91 -42.41 -32.51
C VAL A 85 -11.97 -41.60 -33.79
N THR A 86 -11.90 -42.29 -34.94
CA THR A 86 -11.93 -41.61 -36.23
C THR A 86 -13.27 -40.87 -36.42
N PRO A 87 -13.31 -39.74 -37.15
CA PRO A 87 -14.54 -38.98 -37.34
C PRO A 87 -15.71 -39.78 -37.93
N ASP A 88 -15.43 -40.88 -38.64
CA ASP A 88 -16.42 -41.78 -39.23
C ASP A 88 -17.06 -42.75 -38.22
N ASP A 89 -16.46 -42.96 -37.03
CA ASP A 89 -16.99 -43.82 -35.97
C ASP A 89 -17.89 -43.07 -34.97
N VAL A 90 -17.99 -41.73 -35.07
CA VAL A 90 -18.79 -40.91 -34.16
C VAL A 90 -20.28 -40.97 -34.53
N PRO A 91 -21.18 -41.26 -33.55
CA PRO A 91 -22.63 -41.19 -33.77
C PRO A 91 -23.08 -39.85 -34.37
N ALA A 92 -23.85 -39.89 -35.46
CA ALA A 92 -24.35 -38.69 -36.15
C ALA A 92 -25.15 -37.74 -35.23
N GLU A 93 -25.76 -38.28 -34.18
CA GLU A 93 -26.45 -37.54 -33.12
C GLU A 93 -25.48 -36.66 -32.32
N ILE A 94 -24.29 -37.19 -31.99
CA ILE A 94 -23.21 -36.48 -31.28
C ILE A 94 -22.57 -35.42 -32.18
N THR A 95 -22.30 -35.76 -33.44
CA THR A 95 -21.74 -34.82 -34.42
C THR A 95 -22.67 -33.61 -34.63
N ARG A 96 -23.99 -33.85 -34.69
CA ARG A 96 -25.00 -32.79 -34.76
C ARG A 96 -25.03 -31.94 -33.49
N ASP A 97 -24.97 -32.56 -32.31
CA ASP A 97 -24.94 -31.85 -31.03
C ASP A 97 -23.70 -30.98 -30.88
N ALA A 98 -22.54 -31.47 -31.31
CA ALA A 98 -21.28 -30.73 -31.29
C ALA A 98 -21.32 -29.53 -32.26
N GLN A 99 -21.79 -29.75 -33.49
CA GLN A 99 -21.98 -28.66 -34.48
C GLN A 99 -22.95 -27.59 -33.96
N ASP A 100 -24.09 -27.99 -33.40
CA ASP A 100 -25.04 -27.06 -32.80
C ASP A 100 -24.46 -26.34 -31.55
N PHE A 101 -23.62 -26.99 -30.75
CA PHE A 101 -22.99 -26.40 -29.57
C PHE A 101 -21.89 -25.39 -29.94
N GLY A 102 -21.18 -25.66 -31.03
CA GLY A 102 -20.14 -24.79 -31.61
C GLY A 102 -20.70 -23.57 -32.34
N ALA A 103 -21.78 -23.75 -33.12
CA ALA A 103 -22.36 -22.70 -33.96
C ALA A 103 -22.90 -21.48 -33.19
N TYR A 104 -23.15 -21.61 -31.88
CA TYR A 104 -23.66 -20.53 -31.04
C TYR A 104 -22.57 -19.96 -30.12
N VAL A 105 -22.24 -18.69 -30.35
CA VAL A 105 -21.19 -17.95 -29.61
C VAL A 105 -21.66 -17.53 -28.21
N ARG A 106 -22.97 -17.29 -27.99
CA ARG A 106 -23.53 -16.98 -26.67
C ARG A 106 -23.85 -18.25 -25.88
N ALA A 107 -23.80 -18.14 -24.55
CA ALA A 107 -24.15 -19.23 -23.66
C ALA A 107 -25.63 -19.63 -23.82
N GLY A 108 -25.90 -20.77 -24.47
CA GLY A 108 -27.20 -21.42 -24.43
C GLY A 108 -27.41 -22.05 -23.05
N GLY A 109 -28.63 -22.05 -22.54
CA GLY A 109 -28.93 -22.56 -21.20
C GLY A 109 -28.95 -24.09 -21.11
N TRP A 110 -29.96 -24.61 -20.41
CA TRP A 110 -30.24 -26.06 -20.27
C TRP A 110 -30.12 -26.86 -21.57
N ALA A 111 -30.46 -26.30 -22.73
CA ALA A 111 -30.36 -26.96 -24.01
C ALA A 111 -28.92 -27.31 -24.44
N PHE A 112 -27.91 -26.52 -24.06
CA PHE A 112 -26.50 -26.84 -24.36
C PHE A 112 -25.93 -27.79 -23.32
N ALA A 113 -26.37 -27.65 -22.07
CA ALA A 113 -26.06 -28.59 -21.00
C ALA A 113 -26.59 -30.00 -21.31
N LEU A 114 -27.81 -30.14 -21.84
CA LEU A 114 -28.37 -31.41 -22.31
C LEU A 114 -27.54 -32.02 -23.46
N LYS A 115 -27.12 -31.21 -24.44
CA LYS A 115 -26.27 -31.68 -25.56
C LYS A 115 -24.95 -32.24 -25.05
N VAL A 116 -24.31 -31.56 -24.09
CA VAL A 116 -23.12 -32.06 -23.41
C VAL A 116 -23.45 -33.33 -22.61
N ALA A 117 -24.45 -33.32 -21.75
CA ALA A 117 -24.78 -34.45 -20.87
C ALA A 117 -25.18 -35.74 -21.62
N ARG A 118 -25.81 -35.63 -22.79
CA ARG A 118 -26.20 -36.79 -23.61
C ARG A 118 -25.11 -37.30 -24.55
N SER A 119 -24.13 -36.46 -24.89
CA SER A 119 -23.10 -36.77 -25.89
C SER A 119 -21.68 -36.94 -25.33
N VAL A 120 -21.41 -36.38 -24.16
CA VAL A 120 -20.07 -36.35 -23.54
C VAL A 120 -19.96 -37.31 -22.36
N ARG A 121 -18.85 -38.02 -22.33
CA ARG A 121 -18.37 -38.84 -21.21
C ARG A 121 -17.41 -38.02 -20.34
N PRO A 122 -17.66 -37.82 -19.04
CA PRO A 122 -16.66 -37.26 -18.14
C PRO A 122 -15.45 -38.20 -18.03
N GLY A 123 -14.27 -37.65 -17.72
CA GLY A 123 -13.04 -38.44 -17.60
C GLY A 123 -13.08 -39.39 -16.41
N GLY A 124 -12.93 -40.70 -16.65
CA GLY A 124 -12.90 -41.75 -15.61
C GLY A 124 -13.51 -43.08 -16.04
N GLU A 125 -14.50 -43.05 -16.93
CA GLU A 125 -15.07 -44.26 -17.56
C GLU A 125 -14.12 -44.86 -18.62
N THR A 126 -14.21 -46.18 -18.84
CA THR A 126 -13.41 -46.90 -19.84
C THR A 126 -13.96 -46.72 -21.27
N PRO A 127 -13.10 -46.66 -22.31
CA PRO A 127 -13.56 -46.65 -23.70
C PRO A 127 -14.33 -47.93 -24.05
N GLY A 128 -15.56 -47.77 -24.57
CA GLY A 128 -16.37 -48.86 -25.13
C GLY A 128 -17.64 -49.25 -24.37
N GLU A 129 -17.88 -48.74 -23.15
CA GLU A 129 -19.08 -49.07 -22.37
C GLU A 129 -20.29 -48.17 -22.70
N THR A 130 -20.05 -46.94 -23.16
CA THR A 130 -21.09 -45.98 -23.55
C THR A 130 -20.92 -45.50 -25.00
N ARG A 131 -22.03 -45.14 -25.68
CA ARG A 131 -22.04 -44.57 -27.05
C ARG A 131 -21.60 -43.08 -27.07
N LYS A 132 -21.03 -42.56 -25.98
CA LYS A 132 -20.63 -41.15 -25.80
C LYS A 132 -19.16 -40.94 -26.14
N VAL A 133 -18.78 -39.71 -26.47
CA VAL A 133 -17.38 -39.34 -26.78
C VAL A 133 -16.72 -38.61 -25.60
N SER A 134 -15.39 -38.55 -25.56
CA SER A 134 -14.69 -37.76 -24.54
C SER A 134 -14.95 -36.26 -24.72
N ALA A 135 -14.82 -35.49 -23.62
CA ALA A 135 -15.00 -34.03 -23.66
C ALA A 135 -14.06 -33.33 -24.66
N LYS A 136 -12.87 -33.92 -24.89
CA LYS A 136 -11.90 -33.45 -25.89
C LYS A 136 -12.43 -33.65 -27.32
N ALA A 137 -12.85 -34.87 -27.68
CA ALA A 137 -13.40 -35.17 -28.99
C ALA A 137 -14.67 -34.35 -29.30
N PHE A 138 -15.55 -34.15 -28.31
CA PHE A 138 -16.72 -33.26 -28.47
C PHE A 138 -16.33 -31.80 -28.70
N ALA A 139 -15.31 -31.32 -27.98
CA ALA A 139 -14.82 -29.94 -28.13
C ALA A 139 -14.17 -29.69 -29.51
N GLU A 140 -13.41 -30.67 -30.01
CA GLU A 140 -12.82 -30.66 -31.36
C GLU A 140 -13.91 -30.63 -32.45
N LEU A 141 -14.93 -31.50 -32.36
CA LEU A 141 -16.09 -31.49 -33.27
C LEU A 141 -16.92 -30.20 -33.20
N ALA A 142 -16.93 -29.54 -32.04
CA ALA A 142 -17.63 -28.27 -31.81
C ALA A 142 -16.78 -27.03 -32.09
N GLY A 143 -15.49 -27.16 -32.45
CA GLY A 143 -14.57 -26.03 -32.65
C GLY A 143 -14.44 -25.13 -31.41
N CYS A 144 -14.36 -25.71 -30.20
CA CYS A 144 -14.29 -24.95 -28.95
C CYS A 144 -13.34 -25.60 -27.92
N SER A 145 -13.13 -24.97 -26.76
CA SER A 145 -12.24 -25.53 -25.72
C SER A 145 -12.92 -26.65 -24.89
N PRO A 146 -12.19 -27.72 -24.51
CA PRO A 146 -12.71 -28.74 -23.60
C PRO A 146 -13.20 -28.19 -22.26
N GLU A 147 -12.59 -27.11 -21.77
CA GLU A 147 -13.03 -26.40 -20.56
C GLU A 147 -14.44 -25.81 -20.70
N ARG A 148 -14.78 -25.27 -21.88
CA ARG A 148 -16.15 -24.79 -22.17
C ARG A 148 -17.13 -25.95 -22.05
N VAL A 149 -16.83 -27.11 -22.65
CA VAL A 149 -17.65 -28.33 -22.55
C VAL A 149 -17.81 -28.77 -21.09
N MET A 150 -16.71 -28.88 -20.34
CA MET A 150 -16.72 -29.32 -18.95
C MET A 150 -17.45 -28.36 -18.00
N ARG A 151 -17.56 -27.06 -18.34
CA ARG A 151 -18.37 -26.09 -17.57
C ARG A 151 -19.87 -26.38 -17.67
N TYR A 152 -20.37 -26.75 -18.85
CA TYR A 152 -21.76 -27.18 -19.04
C TYR A 152 -22.02 -28.53 -18.38
N TYR A 153 -21.07 -29.47 -18.45
CA TYR A 153 -21.14 -30.73 -17.72
C TYR A 153 -21.32 -30.47 -16.20
N LYS A 154 -20.43 -29.69 -15.57
CA LYS A 154 -20.48 -29.41 -14.12
C LYS A 154 -21.78 -28.72 -13.68
N ALA A 155 -22.34 -27.84 -14.52
CA ALA A 155 -23.62 -27.20 -14.24
C ALA A 155 -24.79 -28.20 -14.32
N TRP A 156 -24.76 -29.16 -15.25
CA TRP A 156 -25.74 -30.24 -15.33
C TRP A 156 -25.62 -31.21 -14.16
N ASP A 157 -24.40 -31.61 -13.81
CA ASP A 157 -24.06 -32.53 -12.72
C ASP A 157 -24.62 -32.04 -11.38
N LYS A 158 -24.32 -30.78 -11.03
CA LYS A 158 -24.87 -30.11 -9.84
C LYS A 158 -26.40 -30.03 -9.85
N ALA A 159 -27.02 -29.83 -11.01
CA ALA A 159 -28.48 -29.80 -11.14
C ALA A 159 -29.11 -31.20 -11.04
N ALA A 160 -28.36 -32.26 -11.37
CA ALA A 160 -28.79 -33.65 -11.20
C ALA A 160 -28.74 -34.07 -9.73
N ASP A 161 -27.72 -33.63 -8.98
CA ASP A 161 -27.64 -33.81 -7.51
C ASP A 161 -28.81 -33.15 -6.77
N ASP A 162 -29.25 -31.96 -7.22
CA ASP A 162 -30.44 -31.28 -6.71
C ASP A 162 -31.76 -31.89 -7.26
N GLY A 163 -31.69 -32.96 -8.07
CA GLY A 163 -32.84 -33.70 -8.60
C GLY A 163 -33.65 -32.97 -9.68
N LEU A 164 -33.13 -31.87 -10.25
CA LEU A 164 -33.82 -31.06 -11.25
C LEU A 164 -33.71 -31.63 -12.68
N VAL A 165 -32.64 -32.37 -12.97
CA VAL A 165 -32.40 -33.02 -14.27
C VAL A 165 -31.90 -34.45 -14.07
N PRO A 166 -32.04 -35.37 -15.05
CA PRO A 166 -31.47 -36.71 -14.93
C PRO A 166 -29.94 -36.69 -14.90
N TYR A 167 -29.36 -37.59 -14.11
CA TYR A 167 -27.92 -37.89 -14.14
C TYR A 167 -27.46 -38.25 -15.56
N PHE A 168 -26.23 -37.87 -15.91
CA PHE A 168 -25.69 -38.05 -17.26
C PHE A 168 -25.70 -39.52 -17.71
N GLU A 169 -25.44 -40.48 -16.81
CA GLU A 169 -25.47 -41.93 -17.08
C GLU A 169 -26.83 -42.40 -17.64
N ALA A 170 -27.93 -41.75 -17.22
CA ALA A 170 -29.29 -42.09 -17.65
C ALA A 170 -29.68 -41.50 -19.03
N LEU A 171 -28.76 -40.78 -19.69
CA LEU A 171 -29.00 -40.10 -20.97
C LEU A 171 -28.24 -40.77 -22.11
N ALA A 172 -28.97 -41.22 -23.14
CA ALA A 172 -28.40 -41.70 -24.39
C ALA A 172 -28.20 -40.54 -25.40
N PRO A 173 -27.21 -40.63 -26.32
CA PRO A 173 -27.06 -39.66 -27.41
C PRO A 173 -28.35 -39.48 -28.21
N GLY A 174 -28.72 -38.22 -28.46
CA GLY A 174 -29.98 -37.87 -29.16
C GLY A 174 -31.25 -37.96 -28.31
N GLN A 175 -31.18 -38.33 -27.02
CA GLN A 175 -32.31 -38.29 -26.10
C GLN A 175 -32.69 -36.84 -25.74
N ASP A 176 -33.97 -36.50 -25.90
CA ASP A 176 -34.54 -35.24 -25.40
C ASP A 176 -35.17 -35.45 -24.02
N VAL A 177 -35.12 -34.42 -23.18
CA VAL A 177 -35.62 -34.41 -21.80
C VAL A 177 -36.38 -33.10 -21.57
N GLU A 178 -37.42 -33.13 -20.73
CA GLU A 178 -38.09 -31.91 -20.29
C GLU A 178 -37.12 -31.06 -19.45
N LEU A 179 -36.82 -29.86 -19.94
CA LEU A 179 -35.84 -28.97 -19.33
C LEU A 179 -36.50 -28.09 -18.27
N PRO A 180 -35.83 -27.83 -17.12
CA PRO A 180 -36.30 -26.83 -16.16
C PRO A 180 -36.40 -25.43 -16.76
N ASP A 181 -37.07 -24.52 -16.03
CA ASP A 181 -37.16 -23.12 -16.42
C ASP A 181 -35.77 -22.50 -16.65
N SER A 182 -35.64 -21.69 -17.70
CA SER A 182 -34.41 -20.99 -18.07
C SER A 182 -33.89 -20.09 -16.95
N ASP A 183 -34.77 -19.51 -16.13
CA ASP A 183 -34.37 -18.61 -15.05
C ASP A 183 -33.51 -19.31 -13.98
N VAL A 184 -33.70 -20.62 -13.80
CA VAL A 184 -32.97 -21.45 -12.83
C VAL A 184 -31.52 -21.73 -13.28
N TRP A 185 -31.23 -21.69 -14.58
CA TRP A 185 -29.93 -22.03 -15.16
C TRP A 185 -28.76 -21.23 -14.54
N HIS A 186 -28.99 -19.95 -14.25
CA HIS A 186 -27.98 -19.04 -13.71
C HIS A 186 -27.48 -19.41 -12.30
N SER A 187 -28.22 -20.23 -11.54
CA SER A 187 -27.79 -20.76 -10.23
C SER A 187 -26.79 -21.92 -10.33
N TYR A 188 -26.66 -22.51 -11.52
CA TYR A 188 -25.82 -23.69 -11.78
C TYR A 188 -24.64 -23.38 -12.71
N TYR A 189 -24.81 -22.47 -13.66
CA TYR A 189 -23.77 -22.13 -14.65
C TYR A 189 -23.05 -20.82 -14.34
N VAL A 190 -21.79 -20.94 -13.89
CA VAL A 190 -20.88 -19.80 -13.66
C VAL A 190 -19.91 -19.68 -14.83
N SER A 191 -20.01 -18.60 -15.61
CA SER A 191 -19.27 -18.42 -16.87
C SER A 191 -17.75 -18.33 -16.71
N ARG A 192 -17.27 -17.69 -15.63
CA ARG A 192 -15.86 -17.67 -15.16
C ARG A 192 -15.86 -17.61 -13.64
N SER A 193 -15.16 -18.52 -12.96
CA SER A 193 -15.32 -18.73 -11.50
C SER A 193 -14.17 -18.15 -10.67
N SER A 194 -14.07 -16.82 -10.59
CA SER A 194 -13.39 -16.15 -9.48
C SER A 194 -14.31 -15.95 -8.27
N ALA A 195 -15.61 -15.70 -8.52
CA ALA A 195 -16.65 -15.37 -7.54
C ALA A 195 -16.77 -16.34 -6.35
N SER A 196 -16.52 -17.63 -6.58
CA SER A 196 -16.63 -18.70 -5.56
C SER A 196 -15.33 -18.97 -4.79
N SER A 197 -14.26 -18.23 -5.05
CA SER A 197 -13.02 -18.29 -4.25
C SER A 197 -13.13 -17.38 -3.02
N GLU A 198 -12.34 -17.63 -1.98
CA GLU A 198 -12.26 -16.75 -0.80
C GLU A 198 -11.97 -15.29 -1.18
N ARG A 199 -11.07 -15.10 -2.17
CA ARG A 199 -10.79 -13.79 -2.79
C ARG A 199 -12.04 -13.20 -3.45
N GLY A 200 -12.79 -14.00 -4.21
CA GLY A 200 -14.03 -13.57 -4.87
C GLY A 200 -15.15 -13.21 -3.89
N THR A 201 -15.27 -13.93 -2.77
CA THR A 201 -16.23 -13.61 -1.71
C THR A 201 -15.85 -12.33 -0.98
N ALA A 202 -14.56 -12.09 -0.72
CA ALA A 202 -14.08 -10.84 -0.12
C ALA A 202 -14.32 -9.63 -1.05
N ILE A 203 -14.02 -9.76 -2.35
CA ILE A 203 -14.29 -8.72 -3.36
C ILE A 203 -15.80 -8.44 -3.48
N THR A 204 -16.64 -9.48 -3.42
CA THR A 204 -18.10 -9.36 -3.45
C THR A 204 -18.61 -8.58 -2.24
N ALA A 205 -18.18 -8.95 -1.02
CA ALA A 205 -18.58 -8.28 0.21
C ALA A 205 -18.14 -6.80 0.25
N ALA A 206 -16.92 -6.50 -0.20
CA ALA A 206 -16.44 -5.12 -0.33
C ALA A 206 -17.26 -4.32 -1.36
N ALA A 207 -17.58 -4.92 -2.51
CA ALA A 207 -18.41 -4.26 -3.51
C ALA A 207 -19.82 -3.96 -2.99
N GLU A 208 -20.43 -4.88 -2.24
CA GLU A 208 -21.76 -4.68 -1.64
C GLU A 208 -21.77 -3.59 -0.57
N ALA A 209 -20.71 -3.49 0.24
CA ALA A 209 -20.55 -2.41 1.22
C ALA A 209 -20.50 -1.01 0.55
N GLU A 210 -19.82 -0.92 -0.60
CA GLU A 210 -19.75 0.29 -1.45
C GLU A 210 -20.98 0.51 -2.36
N GLY A 211 -21.98 -0.38 -2.31
CA GLY A 211 -23.16 -0.33 -3.19
C GLY A 211 -22.87 -0.61 -4.68
N ILE A 212 -21.69 -1.14 -4.99
CA ILE A 212 -21.24 -1.50 -6.34
C ILE A 212 -21.74 -2.91 -6.69
N ARG A 213 -22.09 -3.14 -7.97
CA ARG A 213 -22.48 -4.47 -8.44
C ARG A 213 -21.29 -5.45 -8.32
N PRO A 214 -21.40 -6.59 -7.60
CA PRO A 214 -20.29 -7.52 -7.40
C PRO A 214 -19.62 -8.01 -8.69
N THR A 215 -20.40 -8.23 -9.74
CA THR A 215 -19.88 -8.63 -11.06
C THR A 215 -18.88 -7.62 -11.63
N LYS A 216 -19.06 -6.31 -11.39
CA LYS A 216 -18.14 -5.28 -11.87
C LYS A 216 -16.85 -5.23 -11.06
N ALA A 217 -16.92 -5.45 -9.74
CA ALA A 217 -15.72 -5.56 -8.91
C ALA A 217 -14.88 -6.80 -9.29
N LEU A 218 -15.55 -7.93 -9.56
CA LEU A 218 -14.88 -9.15 -10.04
C LEU A 218 -14.28 -8.97 -11.45
N GLU A 219 -15.00 -8.36 -12.40
CA GLU A 219 -14.47 -8.03 -13.74
C GLU A 219 -13.18 -7.17 -13.66
N VAL A 220 -13.15 -6.16 -12.76
CA VAL A 220 -11.95 -5.33 -12.55
C VAL A 220 -10.82 -6.14 -11.90
N ALA A 221 -11.13 -6.97 -10.91
CA ALA A 221 -10.14 -7.78 -10.20
C ALA A 221 -9.54 -8.92 -11.05
N GLU A 222 -10.25 -9.39 -12.07
CA GLU A 222 -9.76 -10.33 -13.08
C GLU A 222 -8.82 -9.66 -14.11
N ASN A 223 -8.88 -8.34 -14.27
CA ASN A 223 -8.15 -7.60 -15.32
C ASN A 223 -7.21 -6.51 -14.74
N PRO A 224 -6.15 -6.88 -13.98
CA PRO A 224 -5.27 -5.92 -13.31
C PRO A 224 -4.49 -5.02 -14.29
N THR A 225 -4.25 -5.46 -15.52
CA THR A 225 -3.64 -4.65 -16.58
C THR A 225 -4.55 -3.51 -17.04
N ALA A 226 -5.86 -3.77 -17.16
CA ALA A 226 -6.85 -2.75 -17.48
C ALA A 226 -7.01 -1.74 -16.33
N LEU A 227 -7.01 -2.21 -15.08
CA LEU A 227 -7.00 -1.33 -13.90
C LEU A 227 -5.77 -0.42 -13.89
N ARG A 228 -4.56 -0.96 -14.16
CA ARG A 228 -3.33 -0.16 -14.28
C ARG A 228 -3.43 0.88 -15.39
N ALA A 229 -3.99 0.52 -16.55
CA ALA A 229 -4.19 1.46 -17.65
C ALA A 229 -5.14 2.60 -17.25
N ALA A 230 -6.24 2.30 -16.54
CA ALA A 230 -7.17 3.31 -16.03
C ALA A 230 -6.51 4.27 -15.01
N ILE A 231 -5.74 3.73 -14.04
CA ILE A 231 -4.99 4.53 -13.06
C ILE A 231 -3.97 5.47 -13.73
N LEU A 232 -3.34 5.03 -14.83
CA LEU A 232 -2.38 5.87 -15.56
C LEU A 232 -3.03 6.91 -16.47
N ALA A 233 -4.26 6.67 -16.94
CA ALA A 233 -4.95 7.54 -17.89
C ALA A 233 -5.90 8.56 -17.24
N ASP A 234 -6.46 8.25 -16.06
CA ASP A 234 -7.42 9.11 -15.37
C ASP A 234 -6.96 9.52 -13.95
N PRO A 235 -6.71 10.82 -13.70
CA PRO A 235 -6.37 11.33 -12.37
C PRO A 235 -7.41 11.03 -11.29
N SER A 236 -8.71 10.93 -11.63
CA SER A 236 -9.75 10.67 -10.62
C SER A 236 -9.67 9.23 -10.09
N THR A 237 -9.49 8.27 -11.00
CA THR A 237 -9.21 6.87 -10.71
C THR A 237 -7.90 6.72 -9.93
N ALA A 238 -6.87 7.51 -10.26
CA ALA A 238 -5.62 7.52 -9.51
C ALA A 238 -5.79 8.02 -8.07
N LYS A 239 -6.58 9.09 -7.82
CA LYS A 239 -6.87 9.58 -6.46
C LYS A 239 -7.65 8.53 -5.66
N ALA A 240 -8.67 7.91 -6.25
CA ALA A 240 -9.45 6.84 -5.62
C ALA A 240 -8.59 5.61 -5.27
N ALA A 241 -7.71 5.18 -6.18
CA ALA A 241 -6.79 4.06 -5.93
C ALA A 241 -5.79 4.36 -4.80
N ARG A 242 -5.29 5.61 -4.71
CA ARG A 242 -4.42 6.03 -3.60
C ARG A 242 -5.15 6.02 -2.25
N ALA A 243 -6.38 6.54 -2.19
CA ALA A 243 -7.20 6.54 -0.98
C ALA A 243 -7.42 5.11 -0.46
N ALA A 244 -7.93 4.20 -1.31
CA ALA A 244 -8.16 2.81 -0.93
C ALA A 244 -6.89 2.05 -0.48
N LEU A 245 -5.71 2.44 -1.01
CA LEU A 245 -4.44 1.90 -0.55
C LEU A 245 -4.02 2.46 0.82
N LEU A 246 -4.28 3.74 1.11
CA LEU A 246 -4.04 4.35 2.42
C LEU A 246 -4.98 3.81 3.50
N ASP A 247 -6.25 3.57 3.18
CA ASP A 247 -7.21 2.96 4.11
C ASP A 247 -6.74 1.54 4.49
N ARG A 248 -6.39 0.72 3.49
CA ARG A 248 -5.81 -0.62 3.74
C ARG A 248 -4.48 -0.54 4.50
N LEU A 249 -3.67 0.50 4.29
CA LEU A 249 -2.41 0.70 5.01
C LEU A 249 -2.63 0.82 6.53
N GLN A 250 -3.77 1.34 6.98
CA GLN A 250 -4.10 1.43 8.41
C GLN A 250 -4.40 0.05 9.02
N GLU A 251 -4.96 -0.87 8.23
CA GLU A 251 -5.41 -2.19 8.69
C GLU A 251 -4.36 -3.31 8.48
N ASP A 252 -3.38 -3.12 7.59
CA ASP A 252 -2.43 -4.15 7.15
C ASP A 252 -0.95 -3.79 7.45
N PRO A 253 -0.39 -4.23 8.60
CA PRO A 253 1.01 -3.98 8.96
C PRO A 253 2.04 -4.63 8.02
N ALA A 254 1.66 -5.67 7.27
CA ALA A 254 2.55 -6.28 6.29
C ALA A 254 2.71 -5.35 5.08
N LEU A 255 1.60 -4.76 4.61
CA LEU A 255 1.59 -3.73 3.57
C LEU A 255 2.36 -2.48 3.99
N GLN A 256 2.20 -2.02 5.25
CA GLN A 256 3.01 -0.91 5.81
C GLN A 256 4.50 -1.17 5.64
N THR A 257 4.96 -2.38 6.00
CA THR A 257 6.37 -2.74 5.93
C THR A 257 6.86 -2.91 4.49
N GLU A 258 5.99 -3.33 3.55
CA GLU A 258 6.29 -3.36 2.12
C GLU A 258 6.47 -1.95 1.54
N TRP A 259 5.51 -1.05 1.77
CA TRP A 259 5.56 0.34 1.35
C TRP A 259 6.78 1.08 1.90
N ALA A 260 7.10 0.89 3.19
CA ALA A 260 8.28 1.49 3.80
C ALA A 260 9.59 1.05 3.11
N ARG A 261 9.69 -0.23 2.69
CA ARG A 261 10.85 -0.72 1.93
C ARG A 261 10.91 -0.13 0.52
N ASP A 262 9.79 0.04 -0.16
CA ASP A 262 9.76 0.55 -1.53
C ASP A 262 10.01 2.06 -1.62
N ILE A 263 9.55 2.83 -0.62
CA ILE A 263 9.98 4.22 -0.40
C ILE A 263 11.49 4.26 -0.13
N ALA A 264 12.01 3.43 0.78
CA ALA A 264 13.43 3.40 1.12
C ALA A 264 14.36 2.98 -0.03
N ARG A 265 13.85 2.21 -1.01
CA ARG A 265 14.57 1.79 -2.23
C ARG A 265 14.56 2.84 -3.34
N THR A 266 13.64 3.79 -3.30
CA THR A 266 13.43 4.76 -4.38
C THR A 266 13.89 6.14 -3.89
N ASP A 267 15.13 6.51 -4.21
CA ASP A 267 15.78 7.71 -3.65
C ASP A 267 14.95 9.00 -3.78
N ASP A 268 14.23 9.18 -4.89
CA ASP A 268 13.41 10.38 -5.10
C ASP A 268 12.13 10.38 -4.24
N LEU A 269 11.53 9.20 -3.99
CA LEU A 269 10.42 9.08 -3.03
C LEU A 269 10.93 9.28 -1.60
N LYS A 270 12.10 8.73 -1.25
CA LYS A 270 12.75 8.93 0.05
C LYS A 270 13.03 10.42 0.31
N LYS A 271 13.52 11.16 -0.69
CA LYS A 271 13.70 12.63 -0.61
C LYS A 271 12.37 13.36 -0.46
N ALA A 272 11.38 13.05 -1.30
CA ALA A 272 10.06 13.69 -1.23
C ALA A 272 9.40 13.49 0.14
N VAL A 273 9.42 12.26 0.68
CA VAL A 273 8.92 11.95 2.03
C VAL A 273 9.72 12.67 3.12
N ALA A 274 11.04 12.83 2.97
CA ALA A 274 11.84 13.61 3.93
C ALA A 274 11.49 15.10 3.92
N THR A 275 11.29 15.71 2.74
CA THR A 275 10.83 17.10 2.59
C THR A 275 9.45 17.29 3.21
N GLU A 276 8.51 16.39 2.91
CA GLU A 276 7.14 16.43 3.46
C GLU A 276 7.14 16.23 4.99
N THR A 277 7.96 15.31 5.51
CA THR A 277 8.14 15.12 6.96
C THR A 277 8.70 16.37 7.62
N GLN A 278 9.61 17.09 6.94
CA GLN A 278 10.15 18.35 7.43
C GLN A 278 9.10 19.47 7.42
N ALA A 279 8.28 19.58 6.37
CA ALA A 279 7.16 20.52 6.30
C ALA A 279 6.13 20.24 7.42
N ALA A 280 5.68 18.98 7.55
CA ALA A 280 4.77 18.55 8.62
C ALA A 280 5.35 18.82 10.03
N SER A 281 6.66 18.63 10.24
CA SER A 281 7.34 18.95 11.50
C SER A 281 7.36 20.45 11.80
N ARG A 282 7.56 21.30 10.77
CA ARG A 282 7.50 22.77 10.88
C ARG A 282 6.08 23.24 11.22
N ILE A 283 5.06 22.73 10.53
CA ILE A 283 3.65 23.01 10.82
C ILE A 283 3.31 22.56 12.24
N GLY A 284 3.76 21.37 12.64
CA GLY A 284 3.60 20.84 14.01
C GLY A 284 4.21 21.75 15.08
N TYR A 285 5.37 22.34 14.83
CA TYR A 285 5.98 23.34 15.75
C TYR A 285 5.16 24.62 15.86
N VAL A 286 4.63 25.15 14.76
CA VAL A 286 3.77 26.35 14.80
C VAL A 286 2.44 26.04 15.51
N ARG A 287 1.89 24.84 15.31
CA ARG A 287 0.69 24.34 16.02
C ARG A 287 0.93 24.18 17.52
N ASP A 288 2.07 23.63 17.93
CA ASP A 288 2.47 23.50 19.34
C ASP A 288 2.50 24.86 20.07
N ILE A 289 2.97 25.92 19.40
CA ILE A 289 2.98 27.29 19.93
C ILE A 289 1.57 27.83 20.20
N VAL A 290 0.60 27.51 19.34
CA VAL A 290 -0.80 27.96 19.48
C VAL A 290 -1.54 27.11 20.52
N GLU A 291 -1.44 25.78 20.44
CA GLU A 291 -2.18 24.85 21.29
C GLU A 291 -1.66 24.82 22.73
N ASN A 292 -0.35 24.63 22.92
CA ASN A 292 0.27 24.52 24.24
C ASN A 292 0.75 25.88 24.78
N GLY A 293 0.79 26.92 23.94
CA GLY A 293 1.18 28.25 24.36
C GLY A 293 2.64 28.36 24.80
N GLN A 294 3.48 27.41 24.42
CA GLN A 294 4.87 27.26 24.81
C GLN A 294 5.76 27.13 23.57
N VAL A 295 7.04 27.47 23.71
CA VAL A 295 8.01 27.37 22.62
C VAL A 295 9.35 26.85 23.13
N LYS A 296 9.95 25.95 22.37
CA LYS A 296 11.31 25.46 22.62
C LYS A 296 12.32 26.46 22.05
N THR A 297 13.22 26.93 22.92
CA THR A 297 14.36 27.76 22.52
C THR A 297 15.43 26.95 21.79
N PRO A 298 16.41 27.61 21.13
CA PRO A 298 17.56 26.93 20.55
C PRO A 298 18.48 26.21 21.55
N ALA A 299 18.33 26.37 22.87
CA ALA A 299 18.99 25.54 23.88
C ALA A 299 18.20 24.29 24.28
N GLY A 300 16.97 24.11 23.78
CA GLY A 300 16.04 23.07 24.19
C GLY A 300 15.27 23.40 25.48
N GLN A 301 15.30 24.65 25.95
CA GLN A 301 14.51 25.09 27.10
C GLN A 301 13.10 25.48 26.63
N THR A 302 12.07 24.98 27.30
CA THR A 302 10.69 25.43 27.04
C THR A 302 10.45 26.74 27.78
N ILE A 303 9.97 27.76 27.07
CA ILE A 303 9.50 29.03 27.63
C ILE A 303 8.04 29.28 27.24
N ASP A 304 7.31 30.05 28.02
CA ASP A 304 5.96 30.48 27.63
C ASP A 304 6.04 31.40 26.40
N ALA A 305 5.22 31.14 25.38
CA ALA A 305 5.17 31.97 24.20
C ALA A 305 4.72 33.40 24.55
N SER A 306 5.28 34.41 23.87
CA SER A 306 4.79 35.78 23.97
C SER A 306 3.40 35.89 23.32
N ALA A 307 2.61 36.91 23.68
CA ALA A 307 1.31 37.14 23.04
C ALA A 307 1.46 37.44 21.53
N GLU A 308 2.56 38.09 21.15
CA GLU A 308 2.95 38.39 19.77
C GLU A 308 3.28 37.10 18.99
N LEU A 309 4.07 36.20 19.58
CA LEU A 309 4.42 34.91 18.98
C LEU A 309 3.18 34.05 18.70
N ARG A 310 2.24 33.95 19.67
CA ARG A 310 0.98 33.21 19.45
C ARG A 310 0.13 33.84 18.34
N ALA A 311 0.00 35.17 18.33
CA ALA A 311 -0.82 35.86 17.33
C ALA A 311 -0.21 35.86 15.91
N GLU A 312 1.10 35.66 15.75
CA GLU A 312 1.75 35.40 14.45
C GLU A 312 1.60 33.92 14.05
N ALA A 313 1.77 32.99 15.00
CA ALA A 313 1.55 31.55 14.76
C ALA A 313 0.10 31.24 14.31
N GLU A 314 -0.91 31.84 14.96
CA GLU A 314 -2.32 31.71 14.57
C GLU A 314 -2.58 32.22 13.14
N ARG A 315 -1.92 33.32 12.73
CA ARG A 315 -2.04 33.87 11.37
C ARG A 315 -1.43 32.93 10.33
N HIS A 316 -0.24 32.40 10.58
CA HIS A 316 0.40 31.44 9.67
C HIS A 316 -0.37 30.12 9.57
N LEU A 317 -0.91 29.59 10.68
CA LEU A 317 -1.75 28.38 10.63
C LEU A 317 -3.05 28.65 9.86
N SER A 318 -3.69 29.80 10.04
CA SER A 318 -4.90 30.16 9.28
C SER A 318 -4.62 30.20 7.77
N LEU A 319 -3.47 30.74 7.36
CA LEU A 319 -3.04 30.75 5.94
C LEU A 319 -2.77 29.34 5.41
N ILE A 320 -2.17 28.46 6.21
CA ILE A 320 -1.88 27.06 5.82
C ILE A 320 -3.17 26.22 5.76
N ASP A 321 -4.11 26.44 6.68
CA ASP A 321 -5.41 25.75 6.71
C ASP A 321 -6.38 26.27 5.60
N GLU A 322 -6.08 27.43 4.98
CA GLU A 322 -6.81 27.98 3.82
C GLU A 322 -6.29 27.47 2.46
N LEU A 323 -5.16 26.74 2.41
CA LEU A 323 -4.59 26.18 1.17
C LEU A 323 -5.43 25.00 0.63
N ASP A 324 -5.55 24.90 -0.69
CA ASP A 324 -6.19 23.75 -1.34
C ASP A 324 -5.30 22.48 -1.24
N GLU A 325 -5.91 21.28 -1.23
CA GLU A 325 -5.20 19.96 -1.16
C GLU A 325 -4.13 19.74 -2.25
N THR A 326 -4.07 20.61 -3.26
CA THR A 326 -3.13 20.54 -4.39
C THR A 326 -1.99 21.57 -4.33
N GLU A 327 -2.00 22.47 -3.36
CA GLU A 327 -0.98 23.51 -3.19
C GLU A 327 0.17 23.03 -2.30
N ASP A 328 1.39 23.54 -2.55
CA ASP A 328 2.58 23.12 -1.81
C ASP A 328 2.64 23.81 -0.45
N THR A 329 2.40 23.05 0.61
CA THR A 329 2.43 23.56 1.99
C THR A 329 3.86 23.80 2.52
N SER A 330 4.90 23.31 1.82
CA SER A 330 6.27 23.31 2.34
C SER A 330 6.94 24.68 2.35
N GLU A 331 6.60 25.57 1.39
CA GLU A 331 7.07 26.95 1.37
C GLU A 331 6.47 27.74 2.54
N TRP A 332 5.15 27.70 2.70
CA TRP A 332 4.41 28.32 3.81
C TRP A 332 4.85 27.80 5.18
N ALA A 333 5.04 26.49 5.31
CA ALA A 333 5.58 25.88 6.53
C ALA A 333 6.98 26.38 6.87
N SER A 334 7.80 26.69 5.87
CA SER A 334 9.15 27.24 6.05
C SER A 334 9.10 28.71 6.49
N GLU A 335 8.32 29.55 5.81
CA GLU A 335 8.13 30.96 6.16
C GLU A 335 7.57 31.12 7.58
N ALA A 336 6.53 30.36 7.93
CA ALA A 336 5.93 30.35 9.26
C ALA A 336 6.95 29.99 10.35
N PHE A 337 7.72 28.92 10.12
CA PHE A 337 8.71 28.42 11.07
C PHE A 337 9.89 29.39 11.28
N ASP A 338 10.40 29.98 10.21
CA ASP A 338 11.51 30.94 10.29
C ASP A 338 11.04 32.27 10.91
N SER A 339 9.81 32.72 10.60
CA SER A 339 9.15 33.83 11.29
C SER A 339 9.04 33.60 12.80
N MET A 340 8.58 32.41 13.24
CA MET A 340 8.53 32.06 14.67
C MET A 340 9.92 32.07 15.30
N LYS A 341 10.93 31.49 14.64
CA LYS A 341 12.32 31.47 15.12
C LYS A 341 12.90 32.86 15.32
N ASP A 342 12.66 33.78 14.39
CA ASP A 342 13.15 35.16 14.49
C ASP A 342 12.51 35.89 15.68
N ILE A 343 11.21 35.71 15.92
CA ILE A 343 10.52 36.27 17.09
C ILE A 343 11.07 35.66 18.39
N VAL A 344 11.35 34.35 18.44
CA VAL A 344 11.99 33.68 19.59
C VAL A 344 13.41 34.21 19.82
N ALA A 345 14.21 34.37 18.76
CA ALA A 345 15.56 34.91 18.84
C ALA A 345 15.58 36.36 19.35
N GLN A 346 14.65 37.20 18.87
CA GLN A 346 14.45 38.56 19.36
C GLN A 346 14.02 38.58 20.83
N THR A 347 13.09 37.70 21.23
CA THR A 347 12.63 37.56 22.63
C THR A 347 13.78 37.20 23.56
N ILE A 348 14.60 36.21 23.18
CA ILE A 348 15.83 35.86 23.89
C ILE A 348 16.80 37.04 23.94
N GLN A 349 17.00 37.76 22.82
CA GLN A 349 17.91 38.90 22.79
C GLN A 349 17.44 40.06 23.69
N ALA A 350 16.12 40.28 23.82
CA ALA A 350 15.56 41.29 24.72
C ALA A 350 15.84 40.97 26.19
N ASP A 351 15.73 39.70 26.59
CA ASP A 351 15.92 39.26 27.97
C ASP A 351 17.40 38.87 28.28
N PRO A 352 18.11 39.63 29.14
CA PRO A 352 19.48 39.31 29.52
C PRO A 352 19.60 38.10 30.46
N GLU A 353 18.57 37.78 31.24
CA GLU A 353 18.57 36.61 32.13
C GLU A 353 18.34 35.33 31.31
N LEU A 354 17.36 35.34 30.41
CA LEU A 354 17.11 34.24 29.47
C LEU A 354 18.34 33.96 28.61
N ARG A 355 19.04 34.98 28.08
CA ARG A 355 20.33 34.78 27.38
C ARG A 355 21.40 34.10 28.23
N LEU A 356 21.46 34.37 29.54
CA LEU A 356 22.41 33.70 30.43
C LEU A 356 21.99 32.27 30.75
N GLN A 357 20.69 31.99 30.86
CA GLN A 357 20.14 30.64 30.97
C GLN A 357 20.43 29.83 29.71
N GLU A 358 20.04 30.32 28.53
CA GLU A 358 20.34 29.71 27.21
C GLU A 358 21.81 29.33 27.06
N ARG A 359 22.74 30.26 27.37
CA ARG A 359 24.18 30.00 27.28
C ARG A 359 24.66 28.95 28.28
N ARG A 360 24.07 28.87 29.48
CA ARG A 360 24.38 27.82 30.46
C ARG A 360 23.82 26.48 30.01
N THR A 361 22.55 26.44 29.59
CA THR A 361 21.88 25.22 29.11
C THR A 361 22.63 24.64 27.90
N LYS A 362 23.00 25.47 26.91
CA LYS A 362 23.85 25.06 25.78
C LYS A 362 25.21 24.54 26.22
N PHE A 363 25.88 25.20 27.16
CA PHE A 363 27.18 24.75 27.67
C PHE A 363 27.10 23.39 28.39
N TYR A 364 26.09 23.21 29.26
CA TYR A 364 25.89 21.94 29.96
C TYR A 364 25.45 20.81 29.03
N SER A 365 24.55 21.07 28.08
CA SER A 365 24.11 20.06 27.11
C SER A 365 25.22 19.69 26.12
N SER A 366 26.04 20.64 25.66
CA SER A 366 27.21 20.34 24.83
C SER A 366 28.25 19.52 25.59
N LEU A 367 28.49 19.84 26.86
CA LEU A 367 29.43 19.09 27.71
C LEU A 367 28.93 17.67 27.97
N GLN A 368 27.65 17.51 28.33
CA GLN A 368 27.04 16.19 28.54
C GLN A 368 27.05 15.33 27.27
N LYS A 369 26.74 15.91 26.11
CA LYS A 369 26.83 15.22 24.82
C LYS A 369 28.28 14.79 24.52
N ALA A 370 29.25 15.68 24.69
CA ALA A 370 30.66 15.36 24.48
C ALA A 370 31.15 14.24 25.42
N THR A 371 30.83 14.32 26.72
CA THR A 371 31.14 13.27 27.69
C THR A 371 30.52 11.93 27.29
N LYS A 372 29.24 11.90 26.90
CA LYS A 372 28.57 10.68 26.45
C LYS A 372 29.25 10.09 25.20
N VAL A 373 29.62 10.90 24.22
CA VAL A 373 30.36 10.44 23.03
C VAL A 373 31.71 9.81 23.41
N PHE A 374 32.44 10.38 24.38
CA PHE A 374 33.69 9.77 24.86
C PHE A 374 33.49 8.53 25.75
N GLU A 375 32.32 8.38 26.39
CA GLU A 375 31.95 7.17 27.13
C GLU A 375 31.48 6.03 26.19
N GLU A 376 30.84 6.36 25.07
CA GLU A 376 30.42 5.42 24.02
C GLU A 376 31.59 5.02 23.10
N LEU A 377 32.66 5.81 23.06
CA LEU A 377 33.92 5.51 22.37
C LEU A 377 34.78 4.50 23.18
N THR A 378 34.22 3.34 23.49
CA THR A 378 34.91 2.24 24.18
C THR A 378 35.84 1.49 23.22
N PHE A 379 37.15 1.65 23.39
CA PHE A 379 38.19 0.95 22.63
C PHE A 379 38.41 -0.51 23.11
N ASP A 380 37.32 -1.25 23.36
CA ASP A 380 37.39 -2.59 23.97
C ASP A 380 37.80 -3.70 22.96
N ASP A 381 37.51 -3.53 21.67
CA ASP A 381 37.89 -4.46 20.60
C ASP A 381 39.20 -4.00 19.92
N ALA A 382 40.32 -4.60 20.36
CA ALA A 382 41.66 -4.23 19.92
C ALA A 382 41.95 -4.48 18.42
N ASP A 383 41.18 -5.36 17.76
CA ASP A 383 41.34 -5.68 16.34
C ASP A 383 40.81 -4.57 15.40
N ASP A 384 39.92 -3.69 15.87
CA ASP A 384 39.43 -2.53 15.11
C ASP A 384 40.33 -1.29 15.29
N LEU A 385 41.18 -1.25 16.33
CA LEU A 385 42.00 -0.08 16.64
C LEU A 385 43.00 0.25 15.52
N ASP A 386 43.59 -0.76 14.87
CA ASP A 386 44.52 -0.60 13.75
C ASP A 386 43.82 -0.09 12.46
N ASN A 387 42.49 -0.23 12.35
CA ASN A 387 41.69 0.28 11.22
C ASN A 387 41.04 1.65 11.52
N LEU A 388 40.79 1.95 12.80
CA LEU A 388 40.21 3.20 13.28
C LEU A 388 41.26 4.29 13.52
N TYR A 389 42.53 3.92 13.74
CA TYR A 389 43.59 4.87 14.07
C TYR A 389 44.01 5.74 12.87
N GLU A 390 43.49 6.96 12.81
CA GLU A 390 44.02 8.05 11.99
C GLU A 390 45.00 8.92 12.81
N ASP A 391 46.15 9.29 12.21
CA ASP A 391 47.23 10.04 12.88
C ASP A 391 46.79 11.41 13.44
N ASP A 392 45.73 12.02 12.92
CA ASP A 392 45.24 13.33 13.36
C ASP A 392 44.32 13.25 14.59
N MET A 393 43.80 12.07 14.95
CA MET A 393 42.87 11.92 16.09
C MET A 393 43.54 12.26 17.41
N LEU A 394 44.80 11.83 17.61
CA LEU A 394 45.58 12.19 18.80
C LEU A 394 45.78 13.71 18.87
N GLN A 395 46.13 14.36 17.75
CA GLN A 395 46.30 15.80 17.70
C GLN A 395 44.99 16.54 18.06
N ARG A 396 43.85 16.10 17.52
CA ARG A 396 42.53 16.68 17.85
C ARG A 396 42.16 16.51 19.32
N LEU A 397 42.49 15.37 19.93
CA LEU A 397 42.27 15.11 21.36
C LEU A 397 43.18 16.00 22.24
N GLU A 398 44.44 16.21 21.86
CA GLU A 398 45.36 17.12 22.55
C GLU A 398 44.90 18.58 22.44
N GLU A 399 44.49 19.04 21.25
CA GLU A 399 43.91 20.38 21.03
C GLU A 399 42.64 20.59 21.86
N LEU A 400 41.75 19.57 21.93
CA LEU A 400 40.56 19.60 22.77
C LEU A 400 40.92 19.65 24.27
N GLN A 401 41.92 18.88 24.71
CA GLN A 401 42.40 18.91 26.09
C GLN A 401 42.95 20.30 26.47
N GLU A 402 43.69 20.97 25.58
CA GLU A 402 44.17 22.34 25.81
C GLU A 402 43.00 23.33 25.88
N ALA A 403 42.04 23.25 24.95
CA ALA A 403 40.85 24.09 24.95
C ALA A 403 40.01 23.94 26.24
N ILE A 404 39.78 22.71 26.69
CA ILE A 404 39.08 22.41 27.95
C ILE A 404 39.89 22.94 29.14
N SER A 405 41.21 22.75 29.17
CA SER A 405 42.09 23.23 30.25
C SER A 405 42.09 24.76 30.36
N SER A 406 42.07 25.44 29.21
CA SER A 406 41.91 26.89 29.11
C SER A 406 40.54 27.35 29.64
N CYS A 407 39.46 26.67 29.24
CA CYS A 407 38.09 26.95 29.70
C CYS A 407 37.91 26.73 31.22
N ILE A 408 38.46 25.65 31.77
CA ILE A 408 38.51 25.41 33.22
C ILE A 408 39.27 26.53 33.94
N THR A 409 40.36 27.02 33.33
CA THR A 409 41.16 28.11 33.90
C THR A 409 40.43 29.45 33.89
N THR A 410 39.67 29.77 32.84
CA THR A 410 38.84 30.99 32.80
C THR A 410 37.64 30.91 33.75
N LEU A 411 36.97 29.76 33.82
CA LEU A 411 35.89 29.52 34.80
C LEU A 411 36.38 29.62 36.25
N ARG A 412 37.55 29.06 36.58
CA ARG A 412 38.16 29.19 37.92
C ARG A 412 38.53 30.64 38.26
N LYS A 413 38.93 31.46 37.27
CA LYS A 413 39.19 32.90 37.45
C LYS A 413 37.90 33.73 37.60
N ALA A 414 36.80 33.28 36.98
CA ALA A 414 35.50 33.94 37.03
C ALA A 414 34.65 33.55 38.25
N ALA A 415 34.96 32.42 38.91
CA ALA A 415 34.32 32.02 40.15
C ALA A 415 34.63 33.06 41.26
N PRO A 416 33.63 33.60 41.96
CA PRO A 416 33.88 34.47 43.11
C PRO A 416 34.63 33.68 44.17
N GLY A 417 35.78 34.21 44.60
CA GLY A 417 36.70 33.50 45.51
C GLY A 417 36.01 33.05 46.79
N LYS A 418 36.17 31.76 47.10
CA LYS A 418 35.99 31.20 48.45
C LYS A 418 37.34 31.19 49.18
#